data_AF-A0AAD8WV25-F1
#
_entry.id   AF-A0AAD8WV25-F1
#
_cell.length_a   1.000
_cell.length_b   1.000
_cell.length_c   1.000
_cell.angle_alpha   90.00
_cell.angle_beta   90.00
_cell.angle_gamma   90.00
#
_symmetry.space_group_name_H-M   'P 1'
#
loop_
_entity.id
_entity.type
_entity.pdbx_description
1 polymer ?
#
loop_
_entity_poly.entity_id
_entity_poly.type
_entity_poly.pdbx_seq_one_letter_code
_entity_poly.pdbx_strand_id
1 'polypeptide(L)'
;MAVSGWLWTRIPKETGWDMSMAALEARLRQEKVKKFEDFVDRRLKPDLVNAIAQRDKLFQQQKTFLDLKRNIENLEKNGVTSMRSMVNIGSEVYMQAEVPDTRHIFVDIGLGFHVEFTWQEALQFISVREARLARQIDEYTHLIAGIKAQIKMVCEGIRELLQIPAE
;
A
#
# COMPACT_ATOMS: atom_id res chain seq x y z
N MET A 1 86.89 -2.57 11.39
CA MET A 1 86.27 -3.33 12.49
C MET A 1 85.62 -2.34 13.44
N ALA A 2 84.39 -2.39 13.91
CA ALA A 2 83.15 -3.07 13.55
C ALA A 2 82.04 -2.21 14.21
N VAL A 3 81.02 -1.89 13.41
CA VAL A 3 79.58 -1.76 13.73
C VAL A 3 79.14 -1.26 15.12
N SER A 4 78.38 -0.17 15.15
CA SER A 4 76.94 -0.20 15.51
C SER A 4 76.31 1.19 15.57
N GLY A 5 75.33 1.41 14.70
CA GLY A 5 74.49 2.60 14.66
C GLY A 5 73.49 2.60 15.80
N TRP A 6 73.29 3.76 16.39
CA TRP A 6 72.24 4.02 17.36
C TRP A 6 70.90 4.11 16.62
N LEU A 7 70.20 2.98 16.53
CA LEU A 7 68.83 2.92 16.06
C LEU A 7 67.93 3.44 17.19
N TRP A 8 67.48 4.70 17.11
CA TRP A 8 66.35 5.15 17.92
C TRP A 8 65.09 4.45 17.39
N THR A 9 64.75 3.30 17.98
CA THR A 9 63.46 2.66 17.77
C THR A 9 62.37 3.51 18.42
N ARG A 10 61.65 4.24 17.56
CA ARG A 10 60.41 4.94 17.86
C ARG A 10 59.44 3.96 18.53
N ILE A 11 59.21 4.11 19.82
CA ILE A 11 58.16 3.38 20.54
C ILE A 11 56.80 3.87 20.01
N PRO A 12 55.96 3.03 19.39
CA PRO A 12 54.63 3.46 18.99
C PRO A 12 53.73 3.42 20.24
N LYS A 13 53.35 4.59 20.75
CA LYS A 13 52.43 4.74 21.89
C LYS A 13 50.96 4.96 21.48
N GLU A 14 50.60 4.71 20.21
CA GLU A 14 49.30 5.13 19.67
C GLU A 14 48.23 4.01 19.57
N THR A 15 48.58 2.74 19.69
CA THR A 15 47.65 1.64 19.32
C THR A 15 46.49 1.39 20.29
N GLY A 16 46.62 1.70 21.58
CA GLY A 16 45.60 1.37 22.58
C GLY A 16 44.37 2.29 22.59
N TRP A 17 44.57 3.59 22.34
CA TRP A 17 43.51 4.59 22.35
C TRP A 17 42.74 4.58 21.02
N ASP A 18 43.43 4.37 19.91
CA ASP A 18 42.84 4.27 18.57
C ASP A 18 41.92 3.04 18.44
N MET A 19 42.31 1.90 19.02
CA MET A 19 41.45 0.71 19.06
C MET A 19 40.19 0.92 19.92
N SER A 20 40.29 1.66 21.02
CA SER A 20 39.13 1.99 21.86
C SER A 20 38.17 2.97 21.17
N MET A 21 38.69 3.91 20.40
CA MET A 21 37.89 4.87 19.63
C MET A 21 37.19 4.19 18.45
N ALA A 22 37.89 3.33 17.72
CA ALA A 22 37.30 2.54 16.63
C ALA A 22 36.16 1.63 17.12
N ALA A 23 36.32 0.99 18.29
CA ALA A 23 35.28 0.16 18.89
C ALA A 23 34.05 0.99 19.32
N LEU A 24 34.25 2.20 19.84
CA LEU A 24 33.16 3.11 20.21
C LEU A 24 32.40 3.61 18.98
N GLU A 25 33.11 3.97 17.91
CA GLU A 25 32.52 4.39 16.62
C GLU A 25 31.73 3.26 15.96
N ALA A 26 32.27 2.03 15.97
CA ALA A 26 31.57 0.86 15.46
C ALA A 26 30.27 0.59 16.24
N ARG A 27 30.29 0.74 17.57
CA ARG A 27 29.10 0.59 18.42
C ARG A 27 28.05 1.68 18.14
N LEU A 28 28.46 2.93 18.03
CA LEU A 28 27.58 4.06 17.67
C LEU A 28 26.94 3.87 16.28
N ARG A 29 27.71 3.35 15.33
CA ARG A 29 27.23 3.03 13.98
C ARG A 29 26.21 1.91 14.01
N GLN A 30 26.46 0.85 14.78
CA GLN A 30 25.54 -0.28 14.91
C GLN A 30 24.25 0.10 15.63
N GLU A 31 24.29 1.01 16.61
CA GLU A 31 23.09 1.56 17.24
C GLU A 31 22.25 2.41 16.27
N LYS A 32 22.89 3.18 15.37
CA LYS A 32 22.19 3.92 14.32
C LYS A 32 21.53 2.99 13.31
N VAL A 33 22.25 1.96 12.86
CA VAL A 33 21.70 0.94 11.95
C VAL A 33 20.47 0.28 12.56
N LYS A 34 20.54 -0.18 13.81
CA LYS A 34 19.38 -0.77 14.51
C LYS A 34 18.18 0.18 14.56
N LYS A 35 18.39 1.47 14.81
CA LYS A 35 17.30 2.46 14.81
C LYS A 35 16.65 2.61 13.44
N PHE A 36 17.43 2.57 12.36
CA PHE A 36 16.90 2.64 11.00
C PHE A 36 16.19 1.34 10.59
N GLU A 37 16.72 0.18 10.98
CA GLU A 37 16.06 -1.12 10.78
C GLU A 37 14.72 -1.17 11.54
N ASP A 38 14.71 -0.79 12.82
CA ASP A 38 13.48 -0.70 13.62
C ASP A 38 12.47 0.28 12.99
N PHE A 39 12.92 1.39 12.43
CA PHE A 39 12.03 2.36 11.76
C PHE A 39 11.41 1.78 10.47
N VAL A 40 12.20 1.07 9.68
CA VAL A 40 11.70 0.39 8.48
C VAL A 40 10.69 -0.69 8.86
N ASP A 41 11.02 -1.53 9.84
CA ASP A 41 10.22 -2.69 10.20
C ASP A 41 8.96 -2.35 10.98
N ARG A 42 9.04 -1.40 11.93
CA ARG A 42 7.90 -1.07 12.80
C ARG A 42 6.97 -0.01 12.24
N ARG A 43 7.40 0.73 11.22
CA ARG A 43 6.61 1.82 10.65
C ARG A 43 6.46 1.73 9.15
N LEU A 44 7.54 1.83 8.38
CA LEU A 44 7.43 1.93 6.92
C LEU A 44 6.81 0.68 6.27
N LYS A 45 7.17 -0.53 6.73
CA LYS A 45 6.57 -1.78 6.24
C LYS A 45 5.07 -1.88 6.61
N PRO A 46 4.65 -1.67 7.87
CA PRO A 46 3.22 -1.59 8.21
C PRO A 46 2.45 -0.54 7.43
N ASP A 47 3.02 0.66 7.27
CA ASP A 47 2.39 1.76 6.53
C ASP A 47 2.20 1.38 5.06
N LEU A 48 3.18 0.71 4.45
CA LEU A 48 3.09 0.19 3.09
C LEU A 48 1.97 -0.85 2.94
N VAL A 49 1.91 -1.83 3.86
CA VAL A 49 0.87 -2.87 3.86
C VAL A 49 -0.51 -2.26 4.00
N ASN A 50 -0.68 -1.31 4.92
CA ASN A 50 -1.94 -0.61 5.11
C ASN A 50 -2.33 0.20 3.86
N ALA A 51 -1.41 0.96 3.28
CA ALA A 51 -1.68 1.75 2.07
C ALA A 51 -2.11 0.86 0.88
N ILE A 52 -1.44 -0.29 0.70
CA ILE A 52 -1.83 -1.29 -0.31
C ILE A 52 -3.24 -1.81 -0.02
N ALA A 53 -3.51 -2.22 1.23
CA ALA A 53 -4.83 -2.75 1.61
C ALA A 53 -5.96 -1.72 1.42
N GLN A 54 -5.73 -0.43 1.68
CA GLN A 54 -6.72 0.61 1.41
C GLN A 54 -6.97 0.78 -0.09
N ARG A 55 -5.91 0.79 -0.92
CA ARG A 55 -6.05 0.86 -2.37
C ARG A 55 -6.82 -0.34 -2.93
N ASP A 56 -6.55 -1.54 -2.41
CA ASP A 56 -7.22 -2.77 -2.87
C ASP A 56 -8.72 -2.76 -2.52
N LYS A 57 -9.10 -2.18 -1.36
CA LYS A 57 -10.52 -1.93 -1.04
C LYS A 57 -11.17 -0.99 -2.06
N LEU A 58 -10.49 0.07 -2.49
CA LEU A 58 -11.01 0.99 -3.50
C LEU A 58 -11.18 0.30 -4.86
N PHE A 59 -10.25 -0.57 -5.26
CA PHE A 59 -10.40 -1.38 -6.47
C PHE A 59 -11.60 -2.33 -6.39
N GLN A 60 -11.83 -2.95 -5.23
CA GLN A 60 -12.99 -3.80 -5.04
C GLN A 60 -14.30 -3.00 -5.15
N GLN A 61 -14.35 -1.80 -4.57
CA GLN A 61 -15.50 -0.90 -4.72
C GLN A 61 -15.72 -0.47 -6.18
N GLN A 62 -14.64 -0.11 -6.88
CA GLN A 62 -14.69 0.25 -8.30
C GLN A 62 -15.24 -0.91 -9.15
N LYS A 63 -14.80 -2.15 -8.88
CA LYS A 63 -15.33 -3.34 -9.56
C LYS A 63 -16.83 -3.51 -9.32
N THR A 64 -17.30 -3.37 -8.08
CA THR A 64 -18.72 -3.45 -7.75
C THR A 64 -19.55 -2.41 -8.52
N PHE A 65 -19.07 -1.17 -8.65
CA PHE A 65 -19.74 -0.13 -9.43
C PHE A 65 -19.73 -0.41 -10.94
N LEU A 66 -18.63 -0.95 -11.48
CA LEU A 66 -18.55 -1.37 -12.88
C LEU A 66 -19.54 -2.50 -13.20
N ASP A 67 -19.66 -3.49 -12.31
CA ASP A 67 -20.59 -4.59 -12.47
C ASP A 67 -22.04 -4.09 -12.39
N LEU A 68 -22.35 -3.19 -11.45
CA LEU A 68 -23.66 -2.53 -11.36
C LEU A 68 -24.00 -1.76 -12.63
N LYS A 69 -23.07 -0.95 -13.15
CA LYS A 69 -23.23 -0.19 -14.39
C LYS A 69 -23.56 -1.10 -15.56
N ARG A 70 -22.79 -2.18 -15.76
CA ARG A 70 -23.03 -3.16 -16.82
C ARG A 70 -24.41 -3.80 -16.70
N ASN A 71 -24.84 -4.13 -15.48
CA ASN A 71 -26.16 -4.69 -15.25
C ASN A 71 -27.27 -3.70 -15.62
N ILE A 72 -27.15 -2.43 -15.23
CA ILE A 72 -28.12 -1.37 -15.57
C ILE A 72 -28.17 -1.16 -17.08
N GLU A 73 -27.01 -1.03 -17.75
CA GLU A 73 -26.96 -0.88 -19.20
C GLU A 73 -27.58 -2.08 -19.93
N ASN A 74 -27.41 -3.30 -19.41
CA ASN A 74 -28.02 -4.50 -19.96
C ASN A 74 -29.55 -4.51 -19.77
N LEU A 75 -30.05 -4.05 -18.62
CA LEU A 75 -31.49 -3.91 -18.39
C LEU A 75 -32.11 -2.87 -19.33
N GLU A 76 -31.45 -1.72 -19.46
CA GLU A 76 -31.89 -0.61 -20.32
C GLU A 76 -31.87 -0.99 -21.81
N LYS A 77 -30.76 -1.55 -22.31
CA LYS A 77 -30.63 -1.95 -23.72
C LYS A 77 -31.65 -2.99 -24.15
N ASN A 78 -31.98 -3.92 -23.25
CA ASN A 78 -32.94 -4.98 -23.54
C ASN A 78 -34.38 -4.60 -23.19
N GLY A 79 -34.62 -3.41 -22.63
CA GLY A 79 -35.94 -2.96 -22.21
C GLY A 79 -36.61 -3.92 -21.22
N VAL A 80 -35.82 -4.61 -20.39
CA VAL A 80 -36.33 -5.60 -19.44
C VAL A 80 -37.00 -4.84 -18.32
N THR A 81 -38.34 -4.78 -18.31
CA THR A 81 -39.13 -4.06 -17.30
C THR A 81 -39.57 -4.93 -16.12
N SER A 82 -39.49 -6.25 -16.26
CA SER A 82 -39.69 -7.21 -15.19
C SER A 82 -38.68 -8.35 -15.33
N MET A 83 -38.24 -8.93 -14.23
CA MET A 83 -37.28 -10.03 -14.26
C MET A 83 -37.56 -11.08 -13.20
N ARG A 84 -37.15 -12.31 -13.51
CA ARG A 84 -37.18 -13.43 -12.58
C ARG A 84 -35.77 -13.91 -12.35
N SER A 85 -35.35 -14.01 -11.10
CA SER A 85 -33.97 -14.33 -10.73
C SER A 85 -33.91 -15.35 -9.62
N MET A 86 -32.86 -16.18 -9.60
CA MET A 86 -32.55 -17.05 -8.47
C MET A 86 -31.60 -16.30 -7.54
N VAL A 87 -32.06 -16.02 -6.32
CA VAL A 87 -31.29 -15.30 -5.30
C VAL A 87 -30.77 -16.29 -4.27
N ASN A 88 -29.46 -16.26 -4.02
CA ASN A 88 -28.84 -17.04 -2.95
C ASN A 88 -29.22 -16.41 -1.60
N ILE A 89 -29.86 -17.19 -0.72
CA ILE A 89 -30.28 -16.77 0.62
C ILE A 89 -29.34 -17.30 1.73
N GLY A 90 -28.27 -18.01 1.37
CA GLY A 90 -27.26 -18.56 2.26
C GLY A 90 -27.01 -20.05 2.03
N SER A 91 -25.79 -20.53 2.33
CA SER A 91 -25.42 -21.96 2.30
C SER A 91 -25.76 -22.69 0.99
N GLU A 92 -25.56 -22.04 -0.16
CA GLU A 92 -25.95 -22.56 -1.48
C GLU A 92 -27.45 -22.87 -1.64
N VAL A 93 -28.29 -22.25 -0.82
CA VAL A 93 -29.75 -22.30 -0.96
C VAL A 93 -30.19 -21.11 -1.81
N TYR A 94 -30.92 -21.41 -2.88
CA TYR A 94 -31.40 -20.41 -3.84
C TYR A 94 -32.92 -20.34 -3.83
N MET A 95 -33.46 -19.13 -3.84
CA MET A 95 -34.90 -18.86 -3.91
C MET A 95 -35.23 -18.09 -5.18
N GLN A 96 -36.35 -18.42 -5.81
CA GLN A 96 -36.82 -17.68 -6.97
C GLN A 96 -37.47 -16.37 -6.52
N ALA A 97 -36.97 -15.25 -7.04
CA ALA A 97 -37.51 -13.92 -6.84
C ALA A 97 -38.07 -13.37 -8.16
N GLU A 98 -39.20 -12.68 -8.05
CA GLU A 98 -39.80 -11.93 -9.16
C GLU A 98 -39.68 -10.45 -8.85
N VAL A 99 -39.15 -9.70 -9.82
CA VAL A 99 -38.98 -8.25 -9.76
C VAL A 99 -40.00 -7.66 -10.73
N PRO A 100 -41.08 -7.05 -10.23
CA PRO A 100 -42.17 -6.56 -11.07
C PRO A 100 -41.80 -5.28 -11.83
N ASP A 101 -40.89 -4.48 -11.30
CA ASP A 101 -40.36 -3.28 -11.95
C ASP A 101 -38.85 -3.19 -11.74
N THR A 102 -38.12 -3.19 -12.85
CA THR A 102 -36.64 -3.07 -12.89
C THR A 102 -36.19 -1.64 -13.19
N ARG A 103 -37.11 -0.72 -13.55
CA ARG A 103 -36.78 0.67 -13.92
C ARG A 103 -36.29 1.48 -12.72
N HIS A 104 -36.65 1.03 -11.52
CA HIS A 104 -36.24 1.61 -10.25
C HIS A 104 -35.33 0.64 -9.52
N ILE A 105 -34.18 1.13 -9.06
CA ILE A 105 -33.21 0.35 -8.30
C ILE A 105 -32.80 1.10 -7.03
N PHE A 106 -32.56 0.36 -5.95
CA PHE A 106 -31.99 0.92 -4.74
C PHE A 106 -30.46 0.88 -4.82
N VAL A 107 -29.83 2.05 -4.72
CA VAL A 107 -28.36 2.18 -4.67
C VAL A 107 -27.94 2.65 -3.29
N ASP A 108 -27.01 1.93 -2.67
CA ASP A 108 -26.37 2.35 -1.43
C ASP A 108 -25.50 3.59 -1.66
N ILE A 109 -25.84 4.69 -0.98
CA ILE A 109 -25.10 5.95 -1.05
C ILE A 109 -24.11 6.12 0.12
N GLY A 110 -24.14 5.20 1.09
CA GLY A 110 -23.33 5.16 2.29
C GLY A 110 -24.15 5.34 3.57
N LEU A 111 -23.50 5.06 4.72
CA LEU A 111 -24.08 5.19 6.06
C LEU A 111 -25.38 4.39 6.27
N GLY A 112 -25.60 3.33 5.50
CA GLY A 112 -26.80 2.50 5.55
C GLY A 112 -28.00 3.07 4.80
N PHE A 113 -27.85 4.21 4.11
CA PHE A 113 -28.91 4.81 3.32
C PHE A 113 -28.92 4.28 1.89
N HIS A 114 -30.11 3.89 1.44
CA HIS A 114 -30.35 3.42 0.09
C HIS A 114 -31.35 4.38 -0.56
N VAL A 115 -31.00 4.87 -1.74
CA VAL A 115 -31.85 5.78 -2.51
C VAL A 115 -32.39 5.04 -3.73
N GLU A 116 -33.67 5.23 -4.00
CA GLU A 116 -34.31 4.74 -5.22
C GLU A 116 -33.91 5.65 -6.38
N PHE A 117 -33.32 5.05 -7.42
CA PHE A 117 -32.92 5.72 -8.65
C PHE A 117 -33.58 5.08 -9.86
N THR A 118 -33.85 5.90 -10.87
CA THR A 118 -34.03 5.42 -12.24
C THR A 118 -32.69 4.96 -12.84
N TRP A 119 -32.72 4.22 -13.95
CA TRP A 119 -31.50 3.82 -14.66
C TRP A 119 -30.56 4.99 -14.98
N GLN A 120 -31.11 6.08 -15.50
CA GLN A 120 -30.32 7.25 -15.89
C GLN A 120 -29.68 7.95 -14.68
N GLU A 121 -30.42 8.14 -13.60
CA GLU A 121 -29.90 8.73 -12.37
C GLU A 121 -28.81 7.86 -11.74
N ALA A 122 -29.01 6.54 -11.75
CA ALA A 122 -28.00 5.60 -11.26
C ALA A 122 -26.72 5.64 -12.10
N LEU A 123 -26.83 5.68 -13.43
CA LEU A 123 -25.66 5.81 -14.32
C LEU A 123 -24.90 7.12 -14.11
N GLN A 124 -25.62 8.24 -13.91
CA GLN A 124 -25.01 9.52 -13.56
C GLN A 124 -24.29 9.47 -12.20
N PHE A 125 -24.93 8.89 -11.18
CA PHE A 125 -24.34 8.72 -9.86
C PHE A 125 -23.08 7.85 -9.91
N ILE A 126 -23.13 6.72 -10.61
CA ILE A 126 -22.00 5.81 -10.79
C ILE A 126 -20.83 6.53 -11.45
N SER A 127 -21.07 7.32 -12.50
CA SER A 127 -20.01 8.07 -13.19
C SER A 127 -19.26 9.02 -12.24
N VAL A 128 -19.99 9.74 -11.37
CA VAL A 128 -19.37 10.62 -10.36
C VAL A 128 -18.57 9.81 -9.33
N ARG A 129 -19.11 8.67 -8.88
CA ARG A 129 -18.43 7.78 -7.93
C ARG A 129 -17.17 7.15 -8.52
N GLU A 130 -17.21 6.68 -9.77
CA GLU A 130 -16.05 6.13 -10.48
C GLU A 130 -14.93 7.16 -10.58
N ALA A 131 -15.24 8.40 -10.96
CA ALA A 131 -14.24 9.47 -11.04
C ALA A 131 -13.59 9.76 -9.67
N ARG A 132 -14.38 9.73 -8.59
CA ARG A 132 -13.86 9.90 -7.22
C ARG A 132 -12.96 8.73 -6.81
N LEU A 133 -13.39 7.50 -7.05
CA LEU A 133 -12.61 6.30 -6.73
C LEU A 133 -11.29 6.28 -7.51
N ALA A 134 -11.31 6.64 -8.79
CA ALA A 134 -10.10 6.73 -9.62
C ALA A 134 -9.06 7.71 -9.04
N ARG A 135 -9.50 8.90 -8.59
CA ARG A 135 -8.61 9.87 -7.92
C ARG A 135 -8.02 9.31 -6.63
N GLN A 136 -8.83 8.67 -5.80
CA GLN A 136 -8.35 8.07 -4.54
C GLN A 136 -7.35 6.93 -4.80
N ILE A 137 -7.60 6.10 -5.82
CA ILE A 137 -6.66 5.04 -6.23
C ILE A 137 -5.32 5.64 -6.65
N ASP A 138 -5.34 6.74 -7.39
CA ASP A 138 -4.13 7.45 -7.82
C ASP A 138 -3.36 8.04 -6.62
N GLU A 139 -4.05 8.69 -5.69
CA GLU A 139 -3.48 9.20 -4.43
C GLU A 139 -2.77 8.09 -3.63
N TYR A 140 -3.44 6.94 -3.44
CA TYR A 140 -2.83 5.80 -2.75
C TYR A 140 -1.67 5.19 -3.56
N THR A 141 -1.73 5.22 -4.88
CA THR A 141 -0.64 4.73 -5.74
C THR A 141 0.60 5.60 -5.58
N HIS A 142 0.44 6.92 -5.54
CA HIS A 142 1.52 7.85 -5.23
C HIS A 142 2.06 7.68 -3.80
N LEU A 143 1.18 7.49 -2.82
CA LEU A 143 1.58 7.23 -1.42
C LEU A 143 2.42 5.96 -1.31
N ILE A 144 1.97 4.86 -1.93
CA ILE A 144 2.69 3.58 -1.96
C ILE A 144 4.08 3.75 -2.61
N ALA A 145 4.15 4.47 -3.73
CA ALA A 145 5.42 4.76 -4.38
C ALA A 145 6.37 5.58 -3.48
N GLY A 146 5.83 6.58 -2.78
CA GLY A 146 6.57 7.39 -1.80
C GLY A 146 7.13 6.55 -0.64
N ILE A 147 6.32 5.69 -0.04
CA ILE A 147 6.76 4.80 1.04
C ILE A 147 7.82 3.82 0.55
N LYS A 148 7.65 3.22 -0.64
CA LYS A 148 8.66 2.34 -1.24
C LYS A 148 9.98 3.07 -1.48
N ALA A 149 9.94 4.31 -1.95
CA ALA A 149 11.14 5.13 -2.14
C ALA A 149 11.82 5.43 -0.80
N GLN A 150 11.06 5.78 0.25
CA GLN A 150 11.60 5.99 1.60
C GLN A 150 12.28 4.74 2.16
N ILE A 151 11.66 3.56 2.02
CA ILE A 151 12.26 2.29 2.43
C ILE A 151 13.59 2.09 1.70
N LYS A 152 13.60 2.27 0.37
CA LYS A 152 14.81 2.12 -0.44
C LYS A 152 15.92 3.06 0.03
N MET A 153 15.62 4.35 0.25
CA MET A 153 16.61 5.32 0.73
C MET A 153 17.19 4.93 2.09
N VAL A 154 16.36 4.45 3.02
CA VAL A 154 16.84 4.02 4.35
C VAL A 154 17.71 2.77 4.25
N CYS A 155 17.35 1.81 3.38
CA CYS A 155 18.16 0.62 3.13
C CYS A 155 19.53 0.97 2.52
N GLU A 156 19.58 1.86 1.52
CA GLU A 156 20.85 2.32 0.94
C GLU A 156 21.69 3.10 1.97
N GLY A 157 21.07 3.96 2.77
CA GLY A 157 21.77 4.67 3.85
C GLY A 157 22.37 3.74 4.90
N ILE A 158 21.67 2.65 5.26
CA ILE A 158 22.24 1.60 6.13
C ILE A 158 23.41 0.90 5.43
N ARG A 159 23.29 0.60 4.13
CA ARG A 159 24.35 -0.06 3.35
C ARG A 159 25.64 0.74 3.32
N GLU A 160 25.54 2.06 3.08
CA GLU A 160 26.67 2.99 3.11
C GLU A 160 27.32 3.04 4.49
N LEU A 161 26.52 3.13 5.56
CA LEU A 161 27.02 3.13 6.93
C LEU A 161 27.80 1.84 7.25
N LEU A 162 27.34 0.70 6.74
CA LEU A 162 27.98 -0.60 6.92
C LEU A 162 29.16 -0.86 5.96
N GLN A 163 29.47 0.04 5.02
CA GLN A 163 30.51 -0.13 3.99
C GLN A 163 30.38 -1.44 3.19
N ILE A 164 29.15 -1.93 3.02
CA ILE A 164 28.91 -3.15 2.25
C ILE A 164 29.07 -2.80 0.75
N PRO A 165 29.89 -3.54 -0.02
CA PRO A 165 30.08 -3.28 -1.45
C PRO A 165 28.77 -3.34 -2.22
N ALA A 166 28.69 -2.56 -3.30
CA ALA A 166 27.58 -2.62 -4.24
C ALA A 166 27.67 -3.87 -5.12
N GLU A 167 26.73 -4.81 -4.99
CA GLU A 167 26.32 -5.67 -6.11
C GLU A 167 25.31 -4.93 -7.00
#